data_AF-M6KQQ0-F1
#
_entry.id   AF-M6KQQ0-F1
#
_cell.length_a   1.000
_cell.length_b   1.000
_cell.length_c   1.000
_cell.angle_alpha   90.00
_cell.angle_beta   90.00
_cell.angle_gamma   90.00
#
_symmetry.space_group_name_H-M   'P 1'
#
loop_
_entity.id
_entity.type
_entity.pdbx_description
1 polymer ?
#
loop_
_entity_poly.entity_id
_entity_poly.type
_entity_poly.pdbx_seq_one_letter_code
_entity_poly.pdbx_strand_id
1 'polypeptide(L)'
;MRNRKKVIIVILLVATITYLKYGIDHTHIHASSKIEYSVIQKPTDPPKDKPIKVIVSDGGKFCYGPNFSGGESYIIIEQCWQMHVMNARYDVFQRISYNINNTWLCITAPEKVIKAEETWDYVHLRPCTINDPLQRWIIKDNSFWTANGFYRLKDYNWYGYISRNSGDRYNHTLDPSMNDWVNTIATPGNISIQTSIAWDLQTTEGQERYFIRWGSSNKNTTPLYYNPENGHLAQYDPISGSLYCMYSQVDNYQWNWVKWKWCSDLLESKSKGNPTFWNVFFETDQGGMITDYKGNALRVTRYGSNWGSAYTAKPSYLEKDTTNSPTSLFVVNKDLLDWTRYTASNLGKTGQYCPAGKRENIVHRRVKRELPPDFQLTEAWIRDFMK
;
A
#
# COMPACT_ATOMS: atom_id res chain seq x y z
N MET A 1 -24.57 27.15 22.23
CA MET A 1 -23.36 26.47 22.77
C MET A 1 -22.66 25.50 21.80
N ARG A 2 -23.32 24.91 20.79
CA ARG A 2 -22.72 23.93 19.86
C ARG A 2 -21.83 24.52 18.74
N ASN A 3 -22.10 25.76 18.30
CA ASN A 3 -21.27 26.45 17.29
C ASN A 3 -19.97 27.05 17.83
N ARG A 4 -19.93 27.45 19.12
CA ARG A 4 -18.71 27.97 19.75
C ARG A 4 -17.60 26.91 19.84
N LYS A 5 -17.93 25.64 20.07
CA LYS A 5 -16.95 24.55 20.12
C LYS A 5 -16.29 24.26 18.77
N LYS A 6 -17.03 24.40 17.65
CA LYS A 6 -16.47 24.18 16.30
C LYS A 6 -15.53 25.31 15.87
N VAL A 7 -15.89 26.57 16.17
CA VAL A 7 -15.05 27.74 15.88
C VAL A 7 -13.74 27.70 16.67
N ILE A 8 -13.76 27.25 17.93
CA ILE A 8 -12.56 27.11 18.76
C ILE A 8 -11.60 26.04 18.21
N ILE A 9 -12.11 24.92 17.69
CA ILE A 9 -11.28 23.86 17.08
C ILE A 9 -10.61 24.35 15.79
N VAL A 10 -11.32 25.12 14.96
CA VAL A 10 -10.77 25.69 13.72
C VAL A 10 -9.69 26.72 14.03
N ILE A 11 -9.87 27.57 15.05
CA ILE A 11 -8.85 28.55 15.47
C ILE A 11 -7.60 27.86 16.01
N LEU A 12 -7.75 26.77 16.77
CA LEU A 12 -6.63 25.96 17.28
C LEU A 12 -5.81 25.32 16.15
N LEU A 13 -6.47 24.80 15.11
CA LEU A 13 -5.81 24.22 13.94
C LEU A 13 -5.04 25.25 13.12
N VAL A 14 -5.55 26.48 13.00
CA VAL A 14 -4.86 27.57 12.29
C VAL A 14 -3.64 28.08 13.08
N ALA A 15 -3.73 28.11 14.42
CA ALA A 15 -2.62 28.52 15.29
C ALA A 15 -1.46 27.50 15.31
N THR A 16 -1.73 26.20 15.19
CA THR A 16 -0.67 25.19 15.05
C THR A 16 0.09 25.31 13.72
N ILE A 17 -0.57 25.74 12.65
CA ILE A 17 0.06 25.95 11.34
C ILE A 17 1.00 27.16 11.35
N THR A 18 0.68 28.21 12.13
CA THR A 18 1.55 29.39 12.26
C THR A 18 2.75 29.14 13.17
N TYR A 19 2.60 28.34 14.23
CA TYR A 19 3.71 28.00 15.14
C TYR A 19 4.80 27.16 14.46
N LEU A 20 4.42 26.26 13.56
CA LEU A 20 5.36 25.49 12.72
C LEU A 20 6.16 26.38 11.73
N LYS A 21 5.72 27.62 11.51
CA LYS A 21 6.36 28.54 10.54
C LYS A 21 7.46 29.41 11.14
N TYR A 22 7.61 29.49 12.47
CA TYR A 22 8.46 30.49 13.13
C TYR A 22 9.36 29.99 14.29
N GLY A 23 9.49 28.69 14.52
CA GLY A 23 10.27 28.14 15.64
C GLY A 23 11.53 27.39 15.23
N ILE A 24 12.51 28.05 14.59
CA ILE A 24 13.87 27.52 14.49
C ILE A 24 14.84 28.65 14.86
N ASP A 25 15.26 28.66 16.12
CA ASP A 25 16.46 29.38 16.55
C ASP A 25 17.43 28.34 17.12
N HIS A 26 18.60 28.23 16.49
CA HIS A 26 19.61 27.22 16.79
C HIS A 26 20.72 27.84 17.64
N THR A 27 20.67 27.62 18.95
CA THR A 27 21.86 27.78 19.80
C THR A 27 22.45 26.41 20.10
N HIS A 28 23.61 26.16 19.50
CA HIS A 28 24.41 24.95 19.66
C HIS A 28 25.03 24.87 21.07
N ILE A 29 24.84 23.75 21.75
CA ILE A 29 25.74 23.32 22.83
C ILE A 29 26.15 21.88 22.54
N HIS A 30 27.45 21.68 22.32
CA HIS A 30 28.09 20.38 22.15
C HIS A 30 28.16 19.64 23.49
N ALA A 31 27.68 18.41 23.52
CA ALA A 31 28.16 17.38 24.46
C ALA A 31 28.16 16.02 23.75
N SER A 32 29.36 15.57 23.38
CA SER A 32 29.61 14.28 22.73
C SER A 32 29.40 13.13 23.71
N SER A 33 28.54 12.17 23.36
CA SER A 33 28.62 10.81 23.89
C SER A 33 28.42 9.80 22.75
N LYS A 34 29.47 9.01 22.47
CA LYS A 34 29.43 7.89 21.53
C LYS A 34 28.54 6.79 22.11
N ILE A 35 27.36 6.57 21.52
CA ILE A 35 26.57 5.36 21.73
C ILE A 35 26.08 4.86 20.36
N GLU A 36 26.80 3.89 19.80
CA GLU A 36 26.40 3.15 18.60
C GLU A 36 25.44 2.01 18.98
N TYR A 37 24.15 2.28 18.92
CA TYR A 37 23.16 1.25 18.59
C TYR A 37 22.26 1.77 17.48
N SER A 38 22.85 2.09 16.33
CA SER A 38 22.09 2.09 15.09
C SER A 38 21.96 0.64 14.65
N VAL A 39 20.74 0.12 14.54
CA VAL A 39 20.50 -0.98 13.60
C VAL A 39 21.00 -0.46 12.26
N ILE A 40 22.15 -0.97 11.80
CA ILE A 40 22.72 -0.58 10.51
C ILE A 40 21.76 -1.12 9.48
N GLN A 41 20.91 -0.23 8.94
CA GLN A 41 20.03 -0.58 7.84
C GLN A 41 20.92 -0.81 6.62
N LYS A 42 21.05 -2.07 6.21
CA LYS A 42 21.70 -2.40 4.94
C LYS A 42 20.80 -1.88 3.82
N PRO A 43 21.29 -1.01 2.93
CA PRO A 43 20.55 -0.63 1.74
C PRO A 43 20.19 -1.85 0.90
N THR A 44 19.10 -1.76 0.16
CA THR A 44 18.76 -2.74 -0.87
C THR A 44 19.83 -2.77 -1.96
N ASP A 45 19.98 -3.93 -2.59
CA ASP A 45 20.87 -4.09 -3.73
C ASP A 45 20.28 -3.36 -4.95
N PRO A 46 21.12 -2.86 -5.89
CA PRO A 46 20.63 -2.38 -7.18
C PRO A 46 19.83 -3.47 -7.90
N PRO A 47 18.66 -3.15 -8.48
CA PRO A 47 17.85 -4.16 -9.18
C PRO A 47 18.61 -4.80 -10.34
N LYS A 48 18.45 -6.12 -10.48
CA LYS A 48 19.01 -6.92 -11.59
C LYS A 48 17.92 -7.45 -12.51
N ASP A 49 16.96 -6.60 -12.86
CA ASP A 49 15.74 -6.99 -13.58
C ASP A 49 16.08 -7.77 -14.86
N LYS A 50 15.49 -8.96 -15.00
CA LYS A 50 15.70 -9.83 -16.16
C LYS A 50 14.53 -10.79 -16.34
N PRO A 51 14.38 -11.44 -17.51
CA PRO A 51 13.29 -12.40 -17.70
C PRO A 51 13.45 -13.59 -16.76
N ILE A 52 12.34 -14.03 -16.15
CA ILE A 52 12.34 -15.19 -15.27
C ILE A 52 12.39 -16.44 -16.13
N LYS A 53 13.51 -17.15 -16.07
CA LYS A 53 13.73 -18.42 -16.75
C LYS A 53 13.31 -19.59 -15.88
N VAL A 54 12.54 -20.51 -16.44
CA VAL A 54 12.05 -21.71 -15.77
C VAL A 54 12.36 -22.96 -16.58
N ILE A 55 12.47 -24.08 -15.86
CA ILE A 55 12.60 -25.44 -16.39
C ILE A 55 11.29 -26.15 -16.03
N VAL A 56 10.50 -26.50 -17.04
CA VAL A 56 9.21 -27.18 -16.85
C VAL A 56 9.39 -28.68 -16.64
N SER A 57 8.31 -29.41 -16.35
CA SER A 57 8.40 -30.79 -15.86
C SER A 57 9.05 -31.80 -16.81
N ASP A 58 9.10 -31.51 -18.12
CA ASP A 58 9.76 -32.35 -19.13
C ASP A 58 11.23 -31.94 -19.40
N GLY A 59 11.75 -30.96 -18.66
CA GLY A 59 13.12 -30.44 -18.81
C GLY A 59 13.24 -29.28 -19.80
N GLY A 60 12.17 -28.90 -20.49
CA GLY A 60 12.15 -27.76 -21.41
C GLY A 60 12.42 -26.43 -20.69
N LYS A 61 13.17 -25.54 -21.35
CA LYS A 61 13.54 -24.23 -20.81
C LYS A 61 12.72 -23.13 -21.44
N PHE A 62 12.07 -22.34 -20.60
CA PHE A 62 11.11 -21.32 -21.01
C PHE A 62 11.25 -20.07 -20.12
N CYS A 63 10.44 -19.06 -20.42
CA CYS A 63 10.35 -17.85 -19.63
C CYS A 63 8.91 -17.54 -19.25
N TYR A 64 8.73 -16.83 -18.14
CA TYR A 64 7.45 -16.20 -17.82
C TYR A 64 7.19 -14.98 -18.71
N GLY A 65 5.96 -14.88 -19.21
CA GLY A 65 5.43 -13.73 -19.95
C GLY A 65 4.11 -13.24 -19.34
N PRO A 66 3.99 -11.96 -18.93
CA PRO A 66 2.71 -11.32 -18.65
C PRO A 66 1.77 -11.30 -19.85
N ASN A 67 0.54 -11.81 -19.70
CA ASN A 67 -0.46 -11.80 -20.77
C ASN A 67 -1.81 -11.28 -20.29
N PHE A 68 -2.43 -10.39 -21.06
CA PHE A 68 -3.76 -9.84 -20.79
C PHE A 68 -4.75 -10.39 -21.82
N SER A 69 -5.68 -11.23 -21.37
CA SER A 69 -6.62 -11.91 -22.26
C SER A 69 -7.91 -12.29 -21.53
N GLY A 70 -9.03 -12.39 -22.23
CA GLY A 70 -10.30 -12.79 -21.62
C GLY A 70 -10.80 -11.87 -20.49
N GLY A 71 -10.35 -10.62 -20.46
CA GLY A 71 -10.70 -9.64 -19.43
C GLY A 71 -9.88 -9.72 -18.13
N GLU A 72 -8.78 -10.47 -18.14
CA GLU A 72 -7.94 -10.68 -16.97
C GLU A 72 -6.45 -10.81 -17.35
N SER A 73 -5.57 -10.70 -16.36
CA SER A 73 -4.13 -10.81 -16.53
C SER A 73 -3.59 -12.15 -16.02
N TYR A 74 -2.57 -12.68 -16.69
CA TYR A 74 -1.98 -13.99 -16.38
C TYR A 74 -0.46 -13.94 -16.49
N ILE A 75 0.19 -14.95 -15.91
CA ILE A 75 1.56 -15.31 -16.25
C ILE A 75 1.50 -16.56 -17.11
N ILE A 76 2.01 -16.47 -18.34
CA ILE A 76 2.17 -17.61 -19.23
C ILE A 76 3.63 -18.07 -19.25
N ILE A 77 3.85 -19.33 -19.61
CA ILE A 77 5.16 -19.92 -19.90
C ILE A 77 5.29 -20.02 -21.41
N GLU A 78 6.29 -19.37 -21.97
CA GLU A 78 6.54 -19.36 -23.41
C GLU A 78 8.04 -19.30 -23.73
N GLN A 79 8.38 -19.37 -25.01
CA GLN A 79 9.78 -19.29 -25.43
C GLN A 79 10.37 -17.93 -25.03
N CYS A 80 11.62 -17.92 -24.56
CA CYS A 80 12.23 -16.72 -23.97
C CYS A 80 12.42 -15.53 -24.93
N TRP A 81 12.22 -15.72 -26.24
CA TRP A 81 12.28 -14.67 -27.26
C TRP A 81 10.89 -14.17 -27.70
N GLN A 82 9.81 -14.67 -27.07
CA GLN A 82 8.45 -14.24 -27.38
C GLN A 82 8.18 -12.82 -26.87
N MET A 83 7.21 -12.17 -27.49
CA MET A 83 6.92 -10.76 -27.27
C MET A 83 6.42 -10.42 -25.86
N HIS A 84 5.81 -11.36 -25.13
CA HIS A 84 5.32 -11.08 -23.77
C HIS A 84 6.41 -11.26 -22.71
N VAL A 85 7.52 -11.93 -23.04
CA VAL A 85 8.64 -12.10 -22.13
C VAL A 85 9.32 -10.76 -21.86
N MET A 86 9.36 -10.37 -20.60
CA MET A 86 9.95 -9.10 -20.17
C MET A 86 10.67 -9.23 -18.83
N ASN A 87 11.45 -8.20 -18.50
CA ASN A 87 12.23 -8.16 -17.28
C ASN A 87 11.33 -8.09 -16.04
N ALA A 88 11.61 -8.98 -15.09
CA ALA A 88 10.95 -9.00 -13.80
C ALA A 88 11.92 -8.63 -12.68
N ARG A 89 11.36 -8.13 -11.59
CA ARG A 89 12.08 -7.81 -10.35
C ARG A 89 11.56 -8.67 -9.20
N TYR A 90 12.48 -9.14 -8.37
CA TYR A 90 12.18 -9.67 -7.05
C TYR A 90 12.71 -8.71 -6.00
N ASP A 91 11.82 -8.10 -5.22
CA ASP A 91 12.16 -6.98 -4.33
C ASP A 91 12.22 -7.36 -2.84
N VAL A 92 12.66 -6.42 -2.02
CA VAL A 92 12.76 -6.56 -0.56
C VAL A 92 11.43 -6.94 0.14
N PHE A 93 10.29 -6.68 -0.51
CA PHE A 93 8.97 -7.09 -0.01
C PHE A 93 8.57 -8.50 -0.46
N GLN A 94 9.49 -9.21 -1.11
CA GLN A 94 9.28 -10.56 -1.64
C GLN A 94 8.24 -10.60 -2.76
N ARG A 95 8.12 -9.51 -3.53
CA ARG A 95 7.18 -9.44 -4.65
C ARG A 95 7.88 -9.74 -5.96
N ILE A 96 7.19 -10.45 -6.85
CA ILE A 96 7.64 -10.67 -8.23
C ILE A 96 6.88 -9.69 -9.11
N SER A 97 7.57 -8.67 -9.61
CA SER A 97 6.93 -7.54 -10.30
C SER A 97 7.43 -7.35 -11.72
N TYR A 98 6.52 -6.90 -12.59
CA TYR A 98 6.77 -6.46 -13.95
C TYR A 98 6.41 -4.99 -14.09
N ASN A 99 7.23 -4.23 -14.83
CA ASN A 99 6.89 -2.87 -15.21
C ASN A 99 6.23 -2.89 -16.59
N ILE A 100 4.90 -2.73 -16.63
CA ILE A 100 4.09 -2.81 -17.85
C ILE A 100 3.49 -1.43 -18.09
N ASN A 101 3.85 -0.78 -19.20
CA ASN A 101 3.39 0.58 -19.53
C ASN A 101 3.60 1.58 -18.38
N ASN A 102 4.76 1.52 -17.71
CA ASN A 102 5.12 2.34 -16.56
C ASN A 102 4.26 2.10 -15.31
N THR A 103 3.58 0.96 -15.22
CA THR A 103 2.84 0.51 -14.03
C THR A 103 3.50 -0.74 -13.47
N TRP A 104 3.77 -0.76 -12.16
CA TRP A 104 4.30 -1.96 -11.51
C TRP A 104 3.16 -2.90 -11.15
N LEU A 105 3.14 -4.07 -11.79
CA LEU A 105 2.20 -5.14 -11.53
C LEU A 105 2.92 -6.36 -10.95
N CYS A 106 2.34 -6.96 -9.92
CA CYS A 106 2.91 -8.04 -9.14
C CYS A 106 2.12 -9.33 -9.35
N ILE A 107 2.84 -10.45 -9.45
CA ILE A 107 2.22 -11.78 -9.44
C ILE A 107 1.49 -11.94 -8.11
N THR A 108 0.19 -12.19 -8.16
CA THR A 108 -0.69 -12.24 -6.99
C THR A 108 -1.36 -13.60 -6.92
N ALA A 109 -1.25 -14.24 -5.77
CA ALA A 109 -1.92 -15.51 -5.51
C ALA A 109 -3.45 -15.31 -5.49
N PRO A 110 -4.22 -16.24 -6.09
CA PRO A 110 -5.68 -16.19 -6.08
C PRO A 110 -6.24 -16.33 -4.67
N GLU A 111 -6.92 -15.28 -4.19
CA GLU A 111 -7.40 -15.18 -2.81
C GLU A 111 -8.31 -16.35 -2.41
N LYS A 112 -9.20 -16.77 -3.31
CA LYS A 112 -10.13 -17.89 -3.07
C LYS A 112 -9.42 -19.21 -2.78
N VAL A 113 -8.29 -19.47 -3.44
CA VAL A 113 -7.48 -20.67 -3.19
C VAL A 113 -6.80 -20.58 -1.82
N ILE A 114 -6.27 -19.41 -1.47
CA ILE A 114 -5.68 -19.17 -0.16
C ILE A 114 -6.71 -19.35 0.96
N LYS A 115 -7.93 -18.86 0.75
CA LYS A 115 -9.07 -18.97 1.69
C LYS A 115 -9.78 -20.32 1.69
N ALA A 116 -9.35 -21.28 0.87
CA ALA A 116 -9.99 -22.60 0.74
C ALA A 116 -11.42 -22.57 0.16
N GLU A 117 -11.79 -21.50 -0.54
CA GLU A 117 -13.04 -21.40 -1.28
C GLU A 117 -12.96 -22.13 -2.63
N GLU A 118 -11.76 -22.17 -3.21
CA GLU A 118 -11.45 -22.92 -4.44
C GLU A 118 -10.24 -23.83 -4.22
N THR A 119 -10.15 -24.89 -5.02
CA THR A 119 -9.04 -25.87 -4.89
C THR A 119 -7.78 -25.45 -5.63
N TRP A 120 -7.93 -24.77 -6.76
CA TRP A 120 -6.85 -24.26 -7.59
C TRP A 120 -7.36 -23.06 -8.39
N ASP A 121 -6.44 -22.20 -8.83
CA ASP A 121 -6.74 -21.11 -9.77
C ASP A 121 -5.41 -20.55 -10.32
N TYR A 122 -5.50 -19.81 -11.43
CA TYR A 122 -4.35 -19.12 -12.02
C TYR A 122 -3.87 -17.97 -11.14
N VAL A 123 -2.58 -17.64 -11.26
CA VAL A 123 -2.06 -16.39 -10.68
C VAL A 123 -2.30 -15.24 -11.64
N HIS A 124 -2.58 -14.08 -11.07
CA HIS A 124 -2.89 -12.88 -11.84
C HIS A 124 -1.91 -11.76 -11.53
N LEU A 125 -1.85 -10.77 -12.42
CA LEU A 125 -1.12 -9.54 -12.18
C LEU A 125 -2.06 -8.50 -11.56
N ARG A 126 -1.65 -7.93 -10.43
CA ARG A 126 -2.36 -6.82 -9.76
C ARG A 126 -1.36 -5.70 -9.47
N PRO A 127 -1.80 -4.44 -9.29
CA PRO A 127 -0.88 -3.38 -8.89
C PRO A 127 -0.06 -3.78 -7.67
N CYS A 128 1.25 -3.58 -7.77
CA CYS A 128 2.16 -3.91 -6.69
C CYS A 128 1.82 -3.10 -5.45
N THR A 129 1.61 -3.75 -4.31
CA THR A 129 1.40 -3.09 -3.02
C THR A 129 2.24 -3.72 -1.93
N ILE A 130 2.52 -2.97 -0.87
CA ILE A 130 3.37 -3.44 0.24
C ILE A 130 2.57 -4.13 1.35
N ASN A 131 1.25 -3.97 1.34
CA ASN A 131 0.35 -4.51 2.37
C ASN A 131 -0.48 -5.71 1.90
N ASP A 132 -0.35 -6.15 0.65
CA ASP A 132 -1.03 -7.35 0.16
C ASP A 132 -0.18 -8.61 0.38
N PRO A 133 -0.55 -9.51 1.32
CA PRO A 133 0.19 -10.75 1.54
C PRO A 133 0.11 -11.73 0.37
N LEU A 134 -0.87 -11.60 -0.53
CA LEU A 134 -1.02 -12.46 -1.71
C LEU A 134 0.06 -12.19 -2.77
N GLN A 135 0.75 -11.06 -2.69
CA GLN A 135 1.84 -10.70 -3.59
C GLN A 135 3.22 -11.17 -3.09
N ARG A 136 3.28 -11.81 -1.92
CA ARG A 136 4.53 -12.25 -1.31
C ARG A 136 4.85 -13.68 -1.69
N TRP A 137 6.00 -13.86 -2.32
CA TRP A 137 6.53 -15.13 -2.79
C TRP A 137 7.90 -15.41 -2.17
N ILE A 138 8.03 -16.50 -1.42
CA ILE A 138 9.31 -16.99 -0.93
C ILE A 138 9.90 -18.01 -1.90
N ILE A 139 11.21 -18.13 -1.93
CA ILE A 139 11.91 -19.03 -2.84
C ILE A 139 12.43 -20.23 -2.04
N LYS A 140 11.99 -21.44 -2.42
CA LYS A 140 12.45 -22.72 -1.85
C LYS A 140 12.56 -23.75 -2.96
N ASP A 141 13.61 -24.56 -2.93
CA ASP A 141 13.84 -25.62 -3.91
C ASP A 141 13.77 -25.08 -5.36
N ASN A 142 14.44 -23.94 -5.58
CA ASN A 142 14.43 -23.19 -6.84
C ASN A 142 13.02 -22.90 -7.37
N SER A 143 12.03 -22.72 -6.50
CA SER A 143 10.64 -22.50 -6.90
C SER A 143 10.02 -21.38 -6.08
N PHE A 144 9.02 -20.70 -6.65
CA PHE A 144 8.25 -19.71 -5.91
C PHE A 144 7.15 -20.41 -5.11
N TRP A 145 7.00 -19.97 -3.86
CA TRP A 145 5.98 -20.41 -2.94
C TRP A 145 5.29 -19.20 -2.36
N THR A 146 4.01 -19.31 -2.09
CA THR A 146 3.26 -18.35 -1.26
C THR A 146 3.98 -18.08 0.07
N ALA A 147 3.77 -16.91 0.67
CA ALA A 147 4.53 -16.47 1.85
C ALA A 147 4.49 -17.42 3.07
N ASN A 148 3.42 -18.19 3.23
CA ASN A 148 3.30 -19.22 4.27
C ASN A 148 4.05 -20.53 3.91
N GLY A 149 4.50 -20.66 2.67
CA GLY A 149 5.19 -21.83 2.14
C GLY A 149 4.29 -23.02 1.82
N PHE A 150 2.97 -22.85 1.77
CA PHE A 150 2.04 -23.96 1.56
C PHE A 150 1.81 -24.28 0.10
N TYR A 151 1.73 -23.26 -0.75
CA TYR A 151 1.42 -23.43 -2.17
C TYR A 151 2.59 -23.01 -3.04
N ARG A 152 3.04 -23.92 -3.89
CA ARG A 152 4.05 -23.70 -4.92
C ARG A 152 3.40 -23.14 -6.18
N LEU A 153 4.05 -22.17 -6.82
CA LEU A 153 3.72 -21.74 -8.18
C LEU A 153 4.08 -22.85 -9.17
N LYS A 154 3.09 -23.30 -9.92
CA LYS A 154 3.15 -24.37 -10.92
C LYS A 154 2.61 -23.84 -12.24
N ASP A 155 2.62 -24.67 -13.29
CA ASP A 155 2.00 -24.32 -14.57
C ASP A 155 0.94 -25.32 -15.03
N TYR A 156 -0.14 -24.87 -15.63
CA TYR A 156 -1.16 -25.73 -16.23
C TYR A 156 -1.60 -25.10 -17.54
N ASN A 157 -1.61 -25.88 -18.63
CA ASN A 157 -1.84 -25.38 -19.98
C ASN A 157 -0.96 -24.17 -20.37
N TRP A 158 0.29 -24.12 -19.88
CA TRP A 158 1.21 -22.99 -20.04
C TRP A 158 0.86 -21.73 -19.24
N TYR A 159 -0.05 -21.79 -18.27
CA TYR A 159 -0.39 -20.67 -17.38
C TYR A 159 0.06 -20.95 -15.94
N GLY A 160 0.61 -19.95 -15.27
CA GLY A 160 0.99 -20.01 -13.86
C GLY A 160 -0.24 -20.18 -12.96
N TYR A 161 -0.20 -21.13 -12.05
CA TYR A 161 -1.29 -21.42 -11.11
C TYR A 161 -0.79 -21.90 -9.75
N ILE A 162 -1.67 -21.87 -8.76
CA ILE A 162 -1.44 -22.56 -7.48
C ILE A 162 -2.60 -23.53 -7.20
N SER A 163 -2.32 -24.57 -6.43
CA SER A 163 -3.33 -25.56 -6.02
C SER A 163 -3.10 -26.04 -4.60
N ARG A 164 -4.21 -26.35 -3.92
CA ARG A 164 -4.26 -27.00 -2.61
C ARG A 164 -4.04 -28.51 -2.69
N ASN A 165 -4.21 -29.11 -3.87
CA ASN A 165 -4.05 -30.55 -4.07
C ASN A 165 -2.56 -30.88 -4.21
N SER A 166 -2.02 -31.65 -3.26
CA SER A 166 -0.61 -32.07 -3.27
C SER A 166 -0.24 -32.92 -4.50
N GLY A 167 -1.20 -33.63 -5.08
CA GLY A 167 -1.03 -34.50 -6.25
C GLY A 167 -0.99 -33.77 -7.60
N ASP A 168 -1.34 -32.48 -7.65
CA ASP A 168 -1.38 -31.74 -8.91
C ASP A 168 0.02 -31.62 -9.53
N ARG A 169 0.12 -31.91 -10.82
CA ARG A 169 1.38 -32.05 -11.57
C ARG A 169 1.91 -30.71 -12.06
N TYR A 170 2.95 -30.76 -12.91
CA TYR A 170 3.54 -29.60 -13.59
C TYR A 170 4.23 -28.62 -12.65
N ASN A 171 5.05 -29.19 -11.77
CA ASN A 171 6.06 -28.44 -11.06
C ASN A 171 7.11 -27.96 -12.08
N HIS A 172 7.38 -26.66 -12.09
CA HIS A 172 8.56 -26.09 -12.75
C HIS A 172 9.49 -25.45 -11.71
N THR A 173 10.76 -25.34 -12.05
CA THR A 173 11.79 -24.70 -11.21
C THR A 173 12.43 -23.55 -11.96
N LEU A 174 12.99 -22.59 -11.24
CA LEU A 174 13.88 -21.57 -11.78
C LEU A 174 15.11 -22.23 -12.42
N ASP A 175 15.49 -21.74 -13.61
CA ASP A 175 16.74 -22.14 -14.24
C ASP A 175 17.93 -21.65 -13.39
N PRO A 176 19.04 -22.42 -13.27
CA PRO A 176 20.20 -22.03 -12.47
C PRO A 176 20.78 -20.65 -12.81
N SER A 177 20.57 -20.14 -14.04
CA SER A 177 20.96 -18.78 -14.41
C SER A 177 20.22 -17.69 -13.61
N MET A 178 19.16 -18.04 -12.87
CA MET A 178 18.42 -17.13 -12.00
C MET A 178 19.07 -16.93 -10.62
N ASN A 179 20.10 -17.70 -10.23
CA ASN A 179 20.68 -17.65 -8.88
C ASN A 179 21.08 -16.24 -8.43
N ASP A 180 21.78 -15.48 -9.27
CA ASP A 180 22.17 -14.10 -8.94
C ASP A 180 20.97 -13.16 -8.77
N TRP A 181 19.90 -13.36 -9.55
CA TRP A 181 18.68 -12.57 -9.45
C TRP A 181 17.89 -12.90 -8.19
N VAL A 182 17.78 -14.18 -7.85
CA VAL A 182 17.12 -14.67 -6.62
C VAL A 182 17.80 -14.12 -5.36
N ASN A 183 19.12 -14.03 -5.37
CA ASN A 183 19.92 -13.56 -4.24
C ASN A 183 20.02 -12.02 -4.15
N THR A 184 19.51 -11.28 -5.14
CA THR A 184 19.50 -9.81 -5.14
C THR A 184 18.31 -9.31 -4.33
N ILE A 185 18.56 -8.59 -3.23
CA ILE A 185 17.48 -7.96 -2.44
C ILE A 185 17.21 -6.58 -3.04
N ALA A 186 16.45 -6.55 -4.14
CA ALA A 186 16.30 -5.33 -4.94
C ALA A 186 15.43 -4.26 -4.27
N THR A 187 15.72 -3.00 -4.57
CA THR A 187 14.83 -1.86 -4.29
C THR A 187 13.48 -2.06 -4.98
N PRO A 188 12.34 -1.88 -4.29
CA PRO A 188 11.01 -2.06 -4.88
C PRO A 188 10.76 -1.06 -6.01
N GLY A 189 9.93 -1.46 -6.98
CA GLY A 189 9.53 -0.60 -8.09
C GLY A 189 8.65 0.59 -7.68
N ASN A 190 7.74 0.35 -6.74
CA ASN A 190 6.92 1.33 -6.04
C ASN A 190 6.62 0.85 -4.61
N ILE A 191 6.05 1.72 -3.79
CA ILE A 191 5.61 1.42 -2.41
C ILE A 191 4.11 1.67 -2.21
N SER A 192 3.30 1.38 -3.22
CA SER A 192 1.85 1.59 -3.17
C SER A 192 1.19 0.76 -2.06
N ILE A 193 0.05 1.23 -1.58
CA ILE A 193 -0.75 0.61 -0.54
C ILE A 193 -2.14 0.37 -1.11
N GLN A 194 -2.61 -0.88 -1.04
CA GLN A 194 -4.00 -1.20 -1.36
C GLN A 194 -4.88 -0.68 -0.23
N THR A 195 -5.91 0.08 -0.57
CA THR A 195 -6.78 0.77 0.37
C THR A 195 -8.21 0.88 -0.18
N SER A 196 -9.05 1.59 0.55
CA SER A 196 -10.37 2.03 0.12
C SER A 196 -10.68 3.35 0.80
N ILE A 197 -11.44 4.24 0.16
CA ILE A 197 -11.89 5.49 0.78
C ILE A 197 -13.38 5.38 1.06
N ALA A 198 -13.75 5.37 2.34
CA ALA A 198 -15.12 5.24 2.79
C ALA A 198 -15.66 6.55 3.38
N TRP A 199 -16.97 6.71 3.34
CA TRP A 199 -17.71 7.74 4.05
C TRP A 199 -19.01 7.16 4.59
N ASP A 200 -19.50 7.72 5.68
CA ASP A 200 -20.68 7.22 6.37
C ASP A 200 -21.88 8.15 6.18
N LEU A 201 -23.05 7.54 6.03
CA LEU A 201 -24.35 8.20 5.89
C LEU A 201 -25.29 7.70 6.98
N GLN A 202 -25.86 8.63 7.75
CA GLN A 202 -26.94 8.28 8.67
C GLN A 202 -28.25 8.19 7.89
N THR A 203 -28.86 7.01 7.87
CA THR A 203 -30.19 6.75 7.31
C THR A 203 -31.18 6.41 8.43
N THR A 204 -32.45 6.19 8.06
CA THR A 204 -33.48 5.68 8.98
C THR A 204 -33.21 4.26 9.45
N GLU A 205 -32.45 3.48 8.67
CA GLU A 205 -32.11 2.09 8.95
C GLU A 205 -30.83 1.95 9.81
N GLY A 206 -30.07 3.04 9.96
CA GLY A 206 -28.85 3.07 10.76
C GLY A 206 -27.74 3.87 10.09
N GLN A 207 -26.50 3.62 10.53
CA GLN A 207 -25.32 4.19 9.88
C GLN A 207 -24.89 3.26 8.75
N GLU A 208 -24.91 3.77 7.52
CA GLU A 208 -24.49 3.05 6.33
C GLU A 208 -23.14 3.55 5.83
N ARG A 209 -22.30 2.63 5.33
CA ARG A 209 -20.97 2.93 4.80
C ARG A 209 -20.93 2.77 3.30
N TYR A 210 -20.35 3.77 2.64
CA TYR A 210 -20.16 3.81 1.20
C TYR A 210 -18.70 4.04 0.86
N PHE A 211 -18.26 3.51 -0.27
CA PHE A 211 -16.88 3.57 -0.74
C PHE A 211 -16.82 4.32 -2.06
N ILE A 212 -15.88 5.27 -2.15
CA ILE A 212 -15.59 6.00 -3.39
C ILE A 212 -14.99 5.02 -4.41
N ARG A 213 -15.50 5.10 -5.64
CA ARG A 213 -14.95 4.42 -6.82
C ARG A 213 -15.17 5.29 -8.06
N TRP A 214 -14.89 4.73 -9.23
CA TRP A 214 -15.04 5.44 -10.50
C TRP A 214 -16.52 5.78 -10.69
N GLY A 215 -16.82 7.08 -10.84
CA GLY A 215 -18.13 7.58 -11.21
C GLY A 215 -18.95 8.02 -10.00
N SER A 216 -19.29 7.08 -9.10
CA SER A 216 -20.02 7.36 -7.86
C SER A 216 -19.66 6.32 -6.78
N SER A 217 -20.15 6.51 -5.57
CA SER A 217 -19.92 5.63 -4.43
C SER A 217 -20.80 4.36 -4.46
N ASN A 218 -20.36 3.29 -3.80
CA ASN A 218 -21.10 2.03 -3.67
C ASN A 218 -20.99 1.48 -2.23
N LYS A 219 -21.94 0.65 -1.79
CA LYS A 219 -21.85 -0.14 -0.54
C LYS A 219 -20.72 -1.16 -0.57
N ASN A 220 -20.42 -1.72 -1.75
CA ASN A 220 -19.32 -2.69 -1.88
C ASN A 220 -17.97 -1.97 -1.86
N THR A 221 -17.04 -2.48 -1.06
CA THR A 221 -15.66 -2.00 -1.04
C THR A 221 -15.04 -2.16 -2.42
N THR A 222 -14.47 -1.07 -2.94
CA THR A 222 -13.71 -1.08 -4.19
C THR A 222 -12.25 -0.83 -3.86
N PRO A 223 -11.32 -1.72 -4.27
CA PRO A 223 -9.89 -1.50 -4.06
C PRO A 223 -9.41 -0.23 -4.77
N LEU A 224 -8.73 0.62 -4.01
CA LEU A 224 -7.94 1.74 -4.50
C LEU A 224 -6.47 1.48 -4.20
N TYR A 225 -5.58 2.07 -5.00
CA TYR A 225 -4.14 1.96 -4.82
C TYR A 225 -3.60 3.35 -4.54
N TYR A 226 -3.15 3.58 -3.31
CA TYR A 226 -2.50 4.81 -2.91
C TYR A 226 -0.99 4.68 -3.06
N ASN A 227 -0.37 5.47 -3.94
CA ASN A 227 1.08 5.52 -4.04
C ASN A 227 1.61 6.75 -3.27
N PRO A 228 2.28 6.57 -2.12
CA PRO A 228 2.74 7.69 -1.30
C PRO A 228 3.90 8.48 -1.94
N GLU A 229 4.56 7.96 -2.99
CA GLU A 229 5.64 8.66 -3.68
C GLU A 229 5.14 9.75 -4.64
N ASN A 230 3.94 9.57 -5.21
CA ASN A 230 3.32 10.53 -6.16
C ASN A 230 1.94 11.01 -5.71
N GLY A 231 1.43 10.54 -4.57
CA GLY A 231 0.10 10.88 -4.06
C GLY A 231 -1.06 10.37 -4.91
N HIS A 232 -0.83 9.46 -5.86
CA HIS A 232 -1.89 8.93 -6.70
C HIS A 232 -2.85 8.07 -5.89
N LEU A 233 -4.16 8.27 -6.10
CA LEU A 233 -5.23 7.38 -5.68
C LEU A 233 -5.86 6.78 -6.93
N ALA A 234 -5.58 5.51 -7.22
CA ALA A 234 -5.94 4.89 -8.48
C ALA A 234 -6.90 3.71 -8.33
N GLN A 235 -7.71 3.48 -9.37
CA GLN A 235 -8.35 2.19 -9.63
C GLN A 235 -7.61 1.46 -10.74
N TYR A 236 -7.67 0.14 -10.70
CA TYR A 236 -7.03 -0.75 -11.66
C TYR A 236 -8.05 -1.32 -12.63
N ASP A 237 -7.69 -1.31 -13.91
CA ASP A 237 -8.42 -2.02 -14.95
C ASP A 237 -7.67 -3.33 -15.30
N PRO A 238 -8.20 -4.50 -14.93
CA PRO A 238 -7.57 -5.79 -15.21
C PRO A 238 -7.54 -6.15 -16.70
N ILE A 239 -8.38 -5.52 -17.52
CA ILE A 239 -8.45 -5.79 -18.97
C ILE A 239 -7.20 -5.25 -19.65
N SER A 240 -6.82 -4.00 -19.33
CA SER A 240 -5.69 -3.32 -19.96
C SER A 240 -4.42 -3.30 -19.12
N GLY A 241 -4.51 -3.67 -17.84
CA GLY A 241 -3.43 -3.50 -16.88
C GLY A 241 -3.16 -2.05 -16.48
N SER A 242 -4.08 -1.13 -16.79
CA SER A 242 -3.88 0.31 -16.60
C SER A 242 -4.38 0.80 -15.24
N LEU A 243 -3.79 1.90 -14.78
CA LEU A 243 -4.27 2.66 -13.63
C LEU A 243 -5.06 3.90 -14.07
N TYR A 244 -6.18 4.14 -13.39
CA TYR A 244 -6.98 5.35 -13.52
C TYR A 244 -6.95 6.10 -12.20
N CYS A 245 -6.26 7.23 -12.17
CA CYS A 245 -6.10 8.07 -10.99
C CYS A 245 -7.27 9.04 -10.84
N MET A 246 -7.64 9.25 -9.59
CA MET A 246 -8.52 10.32 -9.17
C MET A 246 -7.86 11.67 -9.51
N TYR A 247 -8.60 12.56 -10.17
CA TYR A 247 -8.09 13.80 -10.77
C TYR A 247 -8.91 15.00 -10.31
N SER A 248 -8.25 16.02 -9.76
CA SER A 248 -8.86 17.27 -9.31
C SER A 248 -8.46 18.46 -10.18
N GLN A 249 -9.44 19.23 -10.65
CA GLN A 249 -9.21 20.47 -11.39
C GLN A 249 -10.30 21.50 -11.08
N VAL A 250 -10.13 22.22 -9.98
CA VAL A 250 -11.08 23.27 -9.55
C VAL A 250 -10.88 24.58 -10.33
N ASP A 251 -9.64 24.91 -10.67
CA ASP A 251 -9.25 26.14 -11.38
C ASP A 251 -9.88 27.42 -10.78
N ASN A 252 -10.59 28.19 -11.61
CA ASN A 252 -11.21 29.46 -11.21
C ASN A 252 -12.56 29.29 -10.51
N TYR A 253 -13.11 28.07 -10.48
CA TYR A 253 -14.38 27.77 -9.80
C TYR A 253 -14.19 27.65 -8.29
N GLN A 254 -15.30 27.56 -7.55
CA GLN A 254 -15.26 27.29 -6.11
C GLN A 254 -15.15 25.79 -5.80
N TRP A 255 -15.64 24.97 -6.71
CA TRP A 255 -15.60 23.52 -6.65
C TRP A 255 -15.68 22.95 -8.08
N ASN A 256 -15.27 21.69 -8.26
CA ASN A 256 -15.47 20.95 -9.51
C ASN A 256 -15.53 19.44 -9.25
N TRP A 257 -16.18 18.69 -10.15
CA TRP A 257 -16.27 17.23 -10.06
C TRP A 257 -14.90 16.57 -10.19
N VAL A 258 -14.70 15.50 -9.41
CA VAL A 258 -13.55 14.62 -9.58
C VAL A 258 -13.71 13.84 -10.89
N LYS A 259 -12.61 13.71 -11.62
CA LYS A 259 -12.52 12.86 -12.81
C LYS A 259 -11.60 11.67 -12.53
N TRP A 260 -11.65 10.67 -13.39
CA TRP A 260 -10.72 9.54 -13.37
C TRP A 260 -9.98 9.54 -14.70
N LYS A 261 -8.65 9.64 -14.64
CA LYS A 261 -7.79 9.73 -15.83
C LYS A 261 -6.69 8.68 -15.76
N TRP A 262 -6.29 8.18 -16.94
CA TRP A 262 -5.14 7.29 -17.04
C TRP A 262 -3.91 7.92 -16.36
N CYS A 263 -3.17 7.09 -15.63
CA CYS A 263 -1.94 7.46 -14.96
C CYS A 263 -0.98 6.27 -14.86
N SER A 264 0.23 6.51 -14.40
CA SER A 264 1.28 5.50 -14.23
C SER A 264 2.15 5.79 -13.01
N ASP A 265 3.09 4.89 -12.70
CA ASP A 265 4.07 5.04 -11.61
C ASP A 265 5.31 5.87 -11.99
N LEU A 266 5.31 6.49 -13.17
CA LEU A 266 6.47 7.22 -13.73
C LEU A 266 6.83 8.43 -12.85
N LEU A 267 8.12 8.66 -12.58
CA LEU A 267 8.60 9.72 -11.69
C LEU A 267 8.17 11.14 -12.09
N GLU A 268 7.98 11.43 -13.38
CA GLU A 268 7.50 12.75 -13.83
C GLU A 268 6.10 13.07 -13.30
N SER A 269 5.30 12.03 -12.97
CA SER A 269 4.01 12.18 -12.30
C SER A 269 4.13 12.57 -10.81
N LYS A 270 5.34 12.49 -10.19
CA LYS A 270 5.59 12.75 -8.76
C LYS A 270 5.52 14.23 -8.35
N SER A 271 5.33 15.16 -9.29
CA SER A 271 5.25 16.57 -8.92
C SER A 271 4.00 16.82 -8.06
N LYS A 272 4.19 17.41 -6.87
CA LYS A 272 3.07 17.88 -6.01
C LYS A 272 2.20 18.96 -6.68
N GLY A 273 2.53 19.39 -7.90
CA GLY A 273 1.71 20.28 -8.73
C GLY A 273 0.77 19.54 -9.69
N ASN A 274 0.79 18.21 -9.71
CA ASN A 274 -0.03 17.40 -10.61
C ASN A 274 -1.48 17.29 -10.10
N PRO A 275 -2.49 17.56 -10.93
CA PRO A 275 -3.91 17.30 -10.63
C PRO A 275 -4.29 15.89 -10.14
N THR A 276 -3.45 14.87 -10.34
CA THR A 276 -3.66 13.51 -9.80
C THR A 276 -3.07 13.29 -8.41
N PHE A 277 -2.37 14.28 -7.85
CA PHE A 277 -1.79 14.20 -6.50
C PHE A 277 -2.86 14.43 -5.44
N TRP A 278 -2.90 13.53 -4.46
CA TRP A 278 -3.73 13.61 -3.27
C TRP A 278 -2.90 13.40 -2.01
N ASN A 279 -3.15 14.26 -1.03
CA ASN A 279 -2.63 14.13 0.30
C ASN A 279 -3.66 13.41 1.17
N VAL A 280 -3.32 12.20 1.61
CA VAL A 280 -4.08 11.44 2.60
C VAL A 280 -3.31 11.50 3.91
N PHE A 281 -3.75 12.35 4.84
CA PHE A 281 -3.08 12.53 6.12
C PHE A 281 -4.09 12.46 7.26
N PHE A 282 -4.19 11.30 7.91
CA PHE A 282 -5.12 11.06 9.02
C PHE A 282 -4.37 10.74 10.31
N GLU A 283 -4.81 11.35 11.40
CA GLU A 283 -4.27 11.13 12.75
C GLU A 283 -5.11 10.13 13.55
N THR A 284 -6.41 10.05 13.27
CA THR A 284 -7.38 9.27 14.04
C THR A 284 -8.09 8.22 13.19
N ASP A 285 -8.59 7.17 13.85
CA ASP A 285 -9.44 6.15 13.25
C ASP A 285 -10.86 6.64 12.91
N GLN A 286 -11.25 7.80 13.47
CA GLN A 286 -12.50 8.50 13.16
C GLN A 286 -12.51 9.09 11.75
N GLY A 287 -11.38 8.99 11.03
CA GLY A 287 -11.21 9.49 9.68
C GLY A 287 -10.60 10.88 9.62
N GLY A 288 -10.49 11.40 8.41
CA GLY A 288 -9.93 12.71 8.15
C GLY A 288 -10.27 13.24 6.77
N MET A 289 -9.73 14.42 6.47
CA MET A 289 -9.92 15.10 5.20
C MET A 289 -8.80 14.72 4.23
N ILE A 290 -9.16 14.46 2.98
CA ILE A 290 -8.23 14.26 1.88
C ILE A 290 -8.18 15.55 1.07
N THR A 291 -6.98 16.01 0.71
CA THR A 291 -6.81 17.25 -0.07
C THR A 291 -6.07 17.01 -1.37
N ASP A 292 -6.42 17.77 -2.40
CA ASP A 292 -5.69 17.74 -3.66
C ASP A 292 -4.35 18.51 -3.58
N TYR A 293 -3.63 18.53 -4.70
CA TYR A 293 -2.37 19.23 -4.93
C TYR A 293 -2.36 20.75 -4.64
N LYS A 294 -3.54 21.40 -4.58
CA LYS A 294 -3.70 22.82 -4.22
C LYS A 294 -4.30 23.02 -2.83
N GLY A 295 -4.49 21.95 -2.06
CA GLY A 295 -5.12 22.00 -0.74
C GLY A 295 -6.65 22.12 -0.79
N ASN A 296 -7.29 21.87 -1.94
CA ASN A 296 -8.75 21.80 -2.01
C ASN A 296 -9.23 20.51 -1.35
N ALA A 297 -10.34 20.56 -0.63
CA ALA A 297 -10.88 19.42 0.09
C ALA A 297 -11.64 18.48 -0.86
N LEU A 298 -11.37 17.19 -0.77
CA LEU A 298 -12.25 16.15 -1.30
C LEU A 298 -13.59 16.19 -0.56
N ARG A 299 -14.67 16.03 -1.31
CA ARG A 299 -16.05 16.03 -0.82
C ARG A 299 -16.86 14.99 -1.55
N VAL A 300 -17.91 14.52 -0.90
CA VAL A 300 -18.95 13.69 -1.52
C VAL A 300 -20.32 14.21 -1.14
N THR A 301 -21.23 14.24 -2.10
CA THR A 301 -22.64 14.58 -1.93
C THR A 301 -23.37 13.45 -1.20
N ARG A 302 -24.06 13.77 -0.09
CA ARG A 302 -24.78 12.75 0.69
C ARG A 302 -26.22 12.54 0.23
N TYR A 303 -26.77 13.43 -0.58
CA TYR A 303 -28.16 13.40 -1.09
C TYR A 303 -28.25 13.98 -2.51
N GLY A 304 -29.45 13.95 -3.11
CA GLY A 304 -29.76 14.58 -4.40
C GLY A 304 -29.40 13.72 -5.62
N SER A 305 -29.58 14.27 -6.82
CA SER A 305 -29.38 13.56 -8.10
C SER A 305 -27.94 13.11 -8.36
N ASN A 306 -26.96 13.80 -7.77
CA ASN A 306 -25.55 13.45 -7.84
C ASN A 306 -25.08 12.71 -6.60
N TRP A 307 -25.96 12.01 -5.88
CA TRP A 307 -25.62 11.27 -4.67
C TRP A 307 -24.37 10.39 -4.85
N GLY A 308 -23.49 10.39 -3.86
CA GLY A 308 -22.28 9.56 -3.83
C GLY A 308 -21.17 10.00 -4.79
N SER A 309 -21.36 11.06 -5.56
CA SER A 309 -20.36 11.59 -6.49
C SER A 309 -19.31 12.43 -5.76
N ALA A 310 -18.04 12.12 -6.02
CA ALA A 310 -16.91 12.83 -5.45
C ALA A 310 -16.61 14.14 -6.21
N TYR A 311 -16.26 15.19 -5.49
CA TYR A 311 -15.87 16.49 -6.04
C TYR A 311 -14.83 17.16 -5.14
N THR A 312 -14.17 18.20 -5.64
CA THR A 312 -13.22 18.99 -4.86
C THR A 312 -13.70 20.42 -4.70
N ALA A 313 -13.45 21.01 -3.53
CA ALA A 313 -13.88 22.37 -3.22
C ALA A 313 -12.78 23.16 -2.51
N LYS A 314 -12.70 24.46 -2.83
CA LYS A 314 -11.78 25.39 -2.16
C LYS A 314 -12.09 25.49 -0.67
N PRO A 315 -11.08 25.59 0.21
CA PRO A 315 -11.29 25.77 1.65
C PRO A 315 -12.25 26.93 2.00
N SER A 316 -12.15 28.04 1.27
CA SER A 316 -12.99 29.23 1.44
C SER A 316 -14.47 29.03 1.07
N TYR A 317 -14.79 27.94 0.35
CA TYR A 317 -16.16 27.61 -0.06
C TYR A 317 -16.84 26.61 0.89
N LEU A 318 -16.08 25.89 1.73
CA LEU A 318 -16.61 24.76 2.52
C LEU A 318 -17.74 25.14 3.47
N GLU A 319 -17.72 26.34 4.05
CA GLU A 319 -18.80 26.83 4.93
C GLU A 319 -20.10 27.15 4.17
N LYS A 320 -19.98 27.55 2.90
CA LYS A 320 -21.10 27.90 2.03
C LYS A 320 -21.65 26.68 1.30
N ASP A 321 -20.83 25.65 1.14
CA ASP A 321 -21.15 24.42 0.42
C ASP A 321 -22.05 23.49 1.26
N THR A 322 -23.33 23.81 1.28
CA THR A 322 -24.38 23.10 2.04
C THR A 322 -25.32 22.28 1.16
N THR A 323 -25.27 22.47 -0.16
CA THR A 323 -26.11 21.77 -1.14
C THR A 323 -25.89 20.27 -1.08
N ASN A 324 -26.97 19.48 -0.96
CA ASN A 324 -26.90 18.01 -0.83
C ASN A 324 -26.15 17.51 0.42
N SER A 325 -25.99 18.37 1.42
CA SER A 325 -25.35 18.09 2.71
C SER A 325 -24.04 17.30 2.55
N PRO A 326 -23.00 17.82 1.89
CA PRO A 326 -21.80 17.04 1.60
C PRO A 326 -21.00 16.65 2.86
N THR A 327 -20.06 15.72 2.71
CA THR A 327 -19.07 15.39 3.74
C THR A 327 -17.65 15.37 3.17
N SER A 328 -16.68 15.74 4.02
CA SER A 328 -15.23 15.61 3.79
C SER A 328 -14.57 14.65 4.78
N LEU A 329 -15.37 13.99 5.63
CA LEU A 329 -14.87 13.03 6.59
C LEU A 329 -14.80 11.65 5.93
N PHE A 330 -13.58 11.18 5.70
CA PHE A 330 -13.32 9.89 5.07
C PHE A 330 -12.58 8.96 6.01
N VAL A 331 -12.87 7.67 5.87
CA VAL A 331 -12.19 6.58 6.58
C VAL A 331 -11.42 5.76 5.55
N VAL A 332 -10.20 5.37 5.88
CA VAL A 332 -9.37 4.45 5.07
C VAL A 332 -9.10 3.16 5.84
N ASN A 333 -8.57 2.15 5.17
CA ASN A 333 -8.16 0.92 5.83
C ASN A 333 -7.03 1.17 6.85
N LYS A 334 -6.88 0.22 7.77
CA LYS A 334 -5.90 0.27 8.85
C LYS A 334 -4.47 0.43 8.33
N ASP A 335 -4.10 -0.27 7.26
CA ASP A 335 -2.73 -0.23 6.74
C ASP A 335 -2.34 1.18 6.24
N LEU A 336 -3.22 1.86 5.50
CA LEU A 336 -2.96 3.24 5.08
C LEU A 336 -2.94 4.19 6.27
N LEU A 337 -3.86 4.03 7.24
CA LEU A 337 -3.88 4.85 8.46
C LEU A 337 -2.59 4.68 9.29
N ASP A 338 -2.11 3.45 9.45
CA ASP A 338 -0.89 3.16 10.18
C ASP A 338 0.34 3.72 9.43
N TRP A 339 0.34 3.67 8.09
CA TRP A 339 1.34 4.35 7.26
C TRP A 339 1.34 5.87 7.42
N THR A 340 0.16 6.52 7.40
CA THR A 340 0.08 7.98 7.58
C THR A 340 0.53 8.39 8.97
N ARG A 341 0.18 7.62 10.00
CA ARG A 341 0.66 7.84 11.38
C ARG A 341 2.16 7.65 11.50
N TYR A 342 2.69 6.60 10.89
CA TYR A 342 4.13 6.34 10.85
C TYR A 342 4.85 7.53 10.22
N THR A 343 4.47 7.94 9.01
CA THR A 343 5.12 9.07 8.32
C THR A 343 4.96 10.39 9.08
N ALA A 344 3.78 10.68 9.65
CA ALA A 344 3.55 11.83 10.53
C ALA A 344 4.48 11.84 11.74
N SER A 345 4.62 10.68 12.40
CA SER A 345 5.43 10.53 13.60
C SER A 345 6.93 10.71 13.31
N ASN A 346 7.38 10.26 12.15
CA ASN A 346 8.73 10.48 11.64
C ASN A 346 9.00 11.96 11.35
N LEU A 347 8.11 12.61 10.61
CA LEU A 347 8.22 14.04 10.30
C LEU A 347 8.19 14.91 11.56
N GLY A 348 7.33 14.57 12.52
CA GLY A 348 7.21 15.25 13.82
C GLY A 348 8.25 14.81 14.86
N LYS A 349 9.11 13.84 14.55
CA LYS A 349 10.08 13.22 15.48
C LYS A 349 9.44 12.70 16.79
N THR A 350 8.17 12.31 16.77
CA THR A 350 7.40 11.93 17.98
C THR A 350 7.47 10.44 18.30
N GLY A 351 7.84 9.60 17.35
CA GLY A 351 7.90 8.15 17.52
C GLY A 351 9.17 7.70 18.25
N GLN A 352 9.11 6.51 18.85
CA GLN A 352 10.21 5.96 19.65
C GLN A 352 11.31 5.32 18.81
N TYR A 353 10.94 4.81 17.63
CA TYR A 353 11.83 4.00 16.79
C TYR A 353 11.94 4.58 15.39
N CYS A 354 13.09 4.26 14.79
CA CYS A 354 13.61 5.01 13.67
C CYS A 354 12.84 4.73 12.39
N PRO A 355 12.57 5.80 11.60
CA PRO A 355 13.11 7.15 11.82
C PRO A 355 12.32 8.21 12.62
N ALA A 356 11.84 7.94 13.83
CA ALA A 356 11.43 8.99 14.76
C ALA A 356 12.21 8.97 16.09
N GLY A 357 12.51 10.17 16.63
CA GLY A 357 12.85 10.40 18.04
C GLY A 357 14.15 9.80 18.59
N LYS A 358 15.25 9.68 17.81
CA LYS A 358 16.59 9.26 18.30
C LYS A 358 16.95 10.04 19.58
N ARG A 359 16.73 9.44 20.75
CA ARG A 359 17.00 10.07 22.05
C ARG A 359 18.49 10.30 22.23
N GLU A 360 18.89 11.56 22.22
CA GLU A 360 19.59 12.08 23.40
C GLU A 360 18.58 12.04 24.57
N ASN A 361 19.02 11.45 25.68
CA ASN A 361 18.37 11.38 26.99
C ASN A 361 17.31 10.29 27.28
N ILE A 362 17.81 9.31 28.08
CA ILE A 362 17.30 8.92 29.40
C ILE A 362 16.39 7.68 29.48
N VAL A 363 16.95 6.68 30.17
CA VAL A 363 16.32 5.80 31.18
C VAL A 363 15.05 5.08 30.74
N HIS A 364 15.24 3.96 30.04
CA HIS A 364 14.59 2.69 30.39
C HIS A 364 15.45 1.56 29.82
N ARG A 365 16.54 1.23 30.54
CA ARG A 365 17.15 -0.09 30.42
C ARG A 365 16.06 -1.11 30.74
N ARG A 366 15.68 -1.95 29.78
CA ARG A 366 15.30 -3.31 30.16
C ARG A 366 16.55 -3.89 30.80
N VAL A 367 16.58 -3.90 32.13
CA VAL A 367 17.60 -4.65 32.85
C VAL A 367 17.45 -6.08 32.37
N LYS A 368 18.50 -6.61 31.73
CA LYS A 368 18.60 -8.04 31.48
C LYS A 368 18.64 -8.67 32.88
N ARG A 369 17.50 -9.18 33.34
CA ARG A 369 17.43 -9.92 34.60
C ARG A 369 17.96 -11.31 34.27
N GLU A 370 19.18 -11.57 34.70
CA GLU A 370 19.70 -12.92 34.70
C GLU A 370 19.05 -13.65 35.87
N LEU A 371 18.55 -14.86 35.61
CA LEU A 371 18.04 -15.72 36.66
C LEU A 371 19.23 -16.08 37.57
N PRO A 372 19.01 -16.20 38.89
CA PRO A 372 20.05 -16.70 39.80
C PRO A 372 20.65 -18.02 39.28
N PRO A 373 21.96 -18.26 39.46
CA PRO A 373 22.62 -19.49 38.96
C PRO A 373 22.01 -20.79 39.49
N ASP A 374 21.30 -20.72 40.61
CA ASP A 374 20.58 -21.80 41.29
C ASP A 374 19.09 -21.88 40.93
N PHE A 375 18.62 -21.06 39.98
CA PHE A 375 17.22 -21.09 39.56
C PHE A 375 16.84 -22.43 38.94
N GLN A 376 15.88 -23.11 39.55
CA GLN A 376 15.23 -24.31 39.06
C GLN A 376 13.80 -23.96 38.63
N LEU A 377 13.47 -24.22 37.36
CA LEU A 377 12.11 -24.06 36.85
C LEU A 377 11.22 -25.15 37.47
N THR A 378 10.49 -24.82 38.53
CA THR A 378 9.56 -25.74 39.21
C THR A 378 8.16 -25.66 38.61
N GLU A 379 7.36 -26.72 38.76
CA GLU A 379 5.95 -26.73 38.33
C GLU A 379 5.10 -25.64 38.99
N ALA A 380 5.47 -25.20 40.20
CA ALA A 380 4.80 -24.08 40.87
C ALA A 380 4.97 -22.78 40.06
N TRP A 381 6.20 -22.51 39.59
CA TRP A 381 6.51 -21.36 38.75
C TRP A 381 5.74 -21.36 37.42
N ILE A 382 5.56 -22.53 36.81
CA ILE A 382 4.82 -22.69 35.56
C ILE A 382 3.32 -22.40 35.77
N ARG A 383 2.75 -22.83 36.90
CA ARG A 383 1.34 -22.59 37.24
C ARG A 383 1.02 -21.13 37.55
N ASP A 384 1.96 -20.40 38.15
CA ASP A 384 1.76 -19.00 38.51
C ASP A 384 1.90 -18.04 37.32
N PHE A 385 2.58 -18.44 36.23
CA PHE A 385 2.81 -17.60 35.04
C PHE A 385 1.82 -17.85 33.89
N MET A 386 1.05 -18.95 33.93
CA MET A 386 0.04 -19.31 32.91
C MET A 386 -1.40 -19.00 33.32
N LYS A 387 -1.61 -18.13 34.31
CA LYS A 387 -2.89 -17.43 34.55
C LYS A 387 -2.78 -16.01 34.04
#